data_AF-A0A2V7SNB2-F1
#
_entry.id   AF-A0A2V7SNB2-F1
#
_cell.length_a   1.000
_cell.length_b   1.000
_cell.length_c   1.000
_cell.angle_alpha   90.00
_cell.angle_beta   90.00
_cell.angle_gamma   90.00
#
_symmetry.space_group_name_H-M   'P 1'
#
loop_
_entity.id
_entity.type
_entity.pdbx_description
1 polymer ?
#
loop_
_entity_poly.entity_id
_entity_poly.type
_entity_poly.pdbx_seq_one_letter_code
_entity_poly.pdbx_strand_id
1 'polypeptide(L)'
;MKLIATIVLAGFLTGLSTRVDDPAIILQEFIYETGPYPSVHASTIVETPAHELVAAWFGGTRERAPDVGIWVSRREKSGWGTSVEVANGVQPDGTRHPTWNPVLFQPRSGPLMLFYKVGPSPEEWWGMLRTSSDGGRTWSEARRLPDGILGPIKNKPVQLADGSIVAGSSTESHAEPSRWQVHFERSSDGGKTWTATPPLDDGTTIGAIQPSILFREKIGGEKLLAVGRTEQGKVFSTTSDDGGKRWSALSLIEDLPNPNAGIDAVTLRDGRQLIVYNPTTRGRTPLAVAVSRDGRAWTKVLTLDDQPGEYSYPAVIQTSDGRVHITYTWKRQRVKHVVVDPTKLAG
;
A
#
# COMPACT_ATOMS: atom_id res chain seq x y z
N MET A 1 8.89 50.84 -51.11
CA MET A 1 8.29 49.50 -50.94
C MET A 1 9.41 48.54 -50.56
N LYS A 2 9.17 47.67 -49.55
CA LYS A 2 10.09 46.71 -48.88
C LYS A 2 10.70 47.18 -47.55
N LEU A 3 9.78 47.18 -46.57
CA LEU A 3 9.85 46.66 -45.19
C LEU A 3 11.22 46.44 -44.53
N ILE A 4 11.39 47.18 -43.43
CA ILE A 4 12.29 46.95 -42.29
C ILE A 4 11.73 45.76 -41.50
N ALA A 5 12.54 44.72 -41.28
CA ALA A 5 12.21 43.61 -40.40
C ALA A 5 12.69 43.93 -38.98
N THR A 6 11.77 44.40 -38.14
CA THR A 6 11.96 44.54 -36.70
C THR A 6 11.90 43.15 -36.06
N ILE A 7 13.02 42.70 -35.50
CA ILE A 7 13.05 41.51 -34.63
C ILE A 7 12.44 41.90 -33.29
N VAL A 8 11.22 41.42 -33.03
CA VAL A 8 10.58 41.52 -31.71
C VAL A 8 11.13 40.39 -30.84
N LEU A 9 11.87 40.75 -29.81
CA LEU A 9 12.29 39.85 -28.73
C LEU A 9 11.05 39.53 -27.88
N ALA A 10 10.42 38.38 -28.13
CA ALA A 10 9.34 37.89 -27.27
C ALA A 10 9.94 37.27 -26.01
N GLY A 11 9.97 38.03 -24.91
CA GLY A 11 10.24 37.51 -23.58
C GLY A 11 9.09 36.60 -23.15
N PHE A 12 9.36 35.30 -23.01
CA PHE A 12 8.47 34.37 -22.33
C PHE A 12 8.68 34.50 -20.81
N LEU A 13 7.96 35.44 -20.21
CA LEU A 13 7.64 35.41 -18.78
C LEU A 13 6.22 34.86 -18.63
N THR A 14 6.10 33.56 -18.40
CA THR A 14 4.99 33.00 -17.64
C THR A 14 5.51 31.81 -16.83
N GLY A 15 6.11 32.13 -15.68
CA GLY A 15 6.20 31.17 -14.59
C GLY A 15 4.78 30.77 -14.19
N LEU A 16 4.35 29.60 -14.63
CA LEU A 16 3.17 28.93 -14.09
C LEU A 16 3.58 28.30 -12.76
N SER A 17 3.60 29.13 -11.71
CA SER A 17 3.55 28.65 -10.33
C SER A 17 2.16 28.10 -10.07
N THR A 18 2.00 26.77 -10.03
CA THR A 18 0.77 26.14 -9.52
C THR A 18 1.06 24.83 -8.77
N ARG A 19 1.50 24.96 -7.52
CA ARG A 19 0.66 24.59 -6.38
C ARG A 19 1.30 25.04 -5.08
N VAL A 20 0.46 25.42 -4.13
CA VAL A 20 0.88 25.60 -2.73
C VAL A 20 1.45 24.26 -2.29
N ASP A 21 2.78 24.20 -2.13
CA ASP A 21 3.44 23.13 -1.40
C ASP A 21 2.91 23.21 0.02
N ASP A 22 1.95 22.34 0.35
CA ASP A 22 1.39 22.24 1.69
C ASP A 22 2.58 22.15 2.67
N PRO A 23 2.64 22.99 3.72
CA PRO A 23 3.82 23.06 4.58
C PRO A 23 4.14 21.75 5.28
N ALA A 24 3.20 20.79 5.33
CA ALA A 24 3.41 19.44 5.80
C ALA A 24 4.23 18.58 4.83
N ILE A 25 4.25 18.86 3.53
CA ILE A 25 5.05 18.11 2.55
C ILE A 25 6.50 18.60 2.60
N ILE A 26 7.42 17.69 2.90
CA ILE A 26 8.86 17.96 3.01
C ILE A 26 9.59 17.57 1.72
N LEU A 27 9.11 16.52 1.06
CA LEU A 27 9.72 15.96 -0.14
C LEU A 27 8.65 15.33 -1.03
N GLN A 28 8.79 15.52 -2.33
CA GLN A 28 8.12 14.72 -3.35
C GLN A 28 9.15 14.32 -4.41
N GLU A 29 9.28 13.03 -4.68
CA GLU A 29 10.17 12.50 -5.69
C GLU A 29 9.53 11.28 -6.38
N PHE A 30 10.00 10.93 -7.58
CA PHE A 30 9.74 9.60 -8.12
C PHE A 30 10.85 8.65 -7.65
N ILE A 31 10.50 7.38 -7.39
CA ILE A 31 11.51 6.36 -7.01
C ILE A 31 12.49 6.11 -8.17
N TYR A 32 12.04 6.30 -9.40
CA TYR A 32 12.83 6.18 -10.62
C TYR A 32 12.21 7.05 -11.72
N GLU A 33 13.04 7.49 -12.67
CA GLU A 33 12.55 8.21 -13.85
C GLU A 33 12.13 7.26 -14.97
N THR A 34 12.93 6.23 -15.22
CA THR A 34 12.66 5.18 -16.20
C THR A 34 12.83 3.81 -15.56
N GLY A 35 11.94 2.87 -15.92
CA GLY A 35 12.01 1.48 -15.51
C GLY A 35 11.96 0.56 -16.73
N PRO A 36 12.35 -0.73 -16.58
CA PRO A 36 12.33 -1.72 -17.66
C PRO A 36 10.92 -2.20 -18.03
N TYR A 37 9.87 -1.63 -17.43
CA TYR A 37 8.48 -2.01 -17.61
C TYR A 37 7.66 -0.78 -18.05
N PRO A 38 6.69 -0.94 -18.96
CA PRO A 38 5.80 0.14 -19.38
C PRO A 38 4.67 0.42 -18.38
N SER A 39 4.38 -0.52 -17.46
CA SER A 39 3.33 -0.38 -16.46
C SER A 39 3.77 -0.86 -15.06
N VAL A 40 3.33 -0.14 -14.03
CA VAL A 40 3.52 -0.50 -12.61
C VAL A 40 2.25 -0.32 -11.80
N HIS A 41 2.17 -1.06 -10.69
CA HIS A 41 1.11 -0.87 -9.71
C HIS A 41 1.48 -1.43 -8.32
N ALA A 42 0.60 -1.18 -7.35
CA ALA A 42 0.65 -1.72 -5.98
C ALA A 42 2.00 -1.54 -5.27
N SER A 43 2.41 -0.28 -5.07
CA SER A 43 3.63 0.01 -4.31
C SER A 43 3.49 -0.35 -2.82
N THR A 44 4.61 -0.68 -2.19
CA THR A 44 4.79 -0.88 -0.75
C THR A 44 6.09 -0.23 -0.32
N ILE A 45 6.21 0.16 0.95
CA ILE A 45 7.41 0.77 1.53
C ILE A 45 7.60 0.31 2.97
N VAL A 46 8.86 0.17 3.39
CA VAL A 46 9.24 -0.17 4.76
C VAL A 46 10.56 0.53 5.14
N GLU A 47 10.77 0.77 6.43
CA GLU A 47 12.06 1.15 6.98
C GLU A 47 12.77 -0.08 7.56
N THR A 48 14.06 -0.23 7.26
CA THR A 48 14.90 -1.31 7.81
C THR A 48 15.49 -0.92 9.16
N PRO A 49 16.04 -1.86 9.95
CA PRO A 49 16.73 -1.54 11.20
C PRO A 49 17.97 -0.63 11.01
N ALA A 50 18.47 -0.51 9.78
CA ALA A 50 19.56 0.40 9.42
C ALA A 50 19.07 1.82 9.05
N HIS A 51 17.78 2.12 9.24
CA HIS A 51 17.15 3.41 8.88
C HIS A 51 17.21 3.72 7.37
N GLU A 52 17.32 2.67 6.55
CA GLU A 52 17.19 2.75 5.10
C GLU A 52 15.74 2.46 4.71
N LEU A 53 15.28 2.97 3.56
CA LEU A 53 13.97 2.61 3.03
C LEU A 53 14.10 1.55 1.96
N VAL A 54 13.13 0.64 1.92
CA VAL A 54 12.96 -0.30 0.83
C VAL A 54 11.54 -0.12 0.31
N ALA A 55 11.40 0.00 -1.00
CA ALA A 55 10.12 0.02 -1.68
C ALA A 55 10.04 -1.12 -2.69
N ALA A 56 8.83 -1.63 -2.90
CA ALA A 56 8.56 -2.62 -3.93
C ALA A 56 7.25 -2.31 -4.66
N TRP A 57 7.10 -2.83 -5.88
CA TRP A 57 5.88 -2.74 -6.70
C TRP A 57 5.88 -3.91 -7.68
N PHE A 58 4.75 -4.20 -8.31
CA PHE A 58 4.76 -5.07 -9.46
C PHE A 58 4.84 -4.25 -10.75
N GLY A 59 5.54 -4.77 -11.76
CA GLY A 59 5.75 -4.11 -13.03
C GLY A 59 5.98 -5.09 -14.17
N GLY A 60 5.44 -4.76 -15.34
CA GLY A 60 5.51 -5.56 -16.56
C GLY A 60 4.76 -4.90 -17.73
N THR A 61 4.46 -5.66 -18.78
CA THR A 61 3.78 -5.15 -19.99
C THR A 61 2.43 -4.49 -19.66
N ARG A 62 1.61 -5.17 -18.86
CA ARG A 62 0.33 -4.68 -18.33
C ARG A 62 -0.11 -5.58 -17.17
N GLU A 63 -1.06 -5.11 -16.38
CA GLU A 63 -1.67 -5.93 -15.34
C GLU A 63 -2.17 -7.27 -15.92
N ARG A 64 -1.95 -8.36 -15.18
CA ARG A 64 -2.19 -9.77 -15.55
C ARG A 64 -1.29 -10.36 -16.63
N ALA A 65 -0.40 -9.59 -17.26
CA ALA A 65 0.50 -10.17 -18.26
C ALA A 65 1.52 -11.13 -17.61
N PRO A 66 1.86 -12.27 -18.22
CA PRO A 66 2.77 -13.25 -17.61
C PRO A 66 4.15 -12.70 -17.23
N ASP A 67 4.58 -11.60 -17.86
CA ASP A 67 5.86 -10.94 -17.60
C ASP A 67 5.86 -10.01 -16.37
N VAL A 68 4.73 -9.85 -15.67
CA VAL A 68 4.65 -9.00 -14.47
C VAL A 68 5.47 -9.61 -13.33
N GLY A 69 6.57 -8.94 -12.99
CA GLY A 69 7.45 -9.27 -11.87
C GLY A 69 7.31 -8.30 -10.68
N ILE A 70 7.87 -8.69 -9.53
CA ILE A 70 8.05 -7.83 -8.36
C ILE A 70 9.41 -7.18 -8.43
N TRP A 71 9.42 -5.85 -8.36
CA TRP A 71 10.61 -5.02 -8.42
C TRP A 71 10.83 -4.35 -7.07
N VAL A 72 12.09 -4.28 -6.64
CA VAL A 72 12.51 -3.67 -5.38
C VAL A 72 13.53 -2.58 -5.65
N SER A 73 13.39 -1.43 -4.99
CA SER A 73 14.42 -0.40 -4.90
C SER A 73 14.68 -0.04 -3.44
N ARG A 74 15.91 0.37 -3.16
CA ARG A 74 16.37 0.78 -1.83
C ARG A 74 16.74 2.26 -1.87
N ARG A 75 16.34 3.01 -0.85
CA ARG A 75 16.74 4.41 -0.66
C ARG A 75 17.89 4.47 0.34
N GLU A 76 19.05 4.83 -0.17
CA GLU A 76 20.23 5.10 0.64
C GLU A 76 20.42 6.62 0.80
N LYS A 77 21.55 7.05 1.38
CA LYS A 77 21.81 8.49 1.63
C LYS A 77 21.79 9.35 0.35
N SER A 78 22.15 8.76 -0.79
CA SER A 78 22.17 9.42 -2.10
C SER A 78 20.81 9.43 -2.81
N GLY A 79 19.76 8.84 -2.22
CA GLY A 79 18.44 8.69 -2.84
C GLY A 79 18.13 7.24 -3.22
N TRP A 80 17.12 7.08 -4.08
CA TRP A 80 16.67 5.77 -4.57
C TRP A 80 17.68 5.16 -5.56
N GLY A 81 18.01 3.88 -5.35
CA GLY A 81 18.83 3.11 -6.27
C GLY A 81 18.04 2.49 -7.43
N THR A 82 18.74 1.90 -8.38
CA THR A 82 18.13 1.12 -9.48
C THR A 82 17.28 -0.01 -8.93
N SER A 83 16.09 -0.21 -9.50
CA SER A 83 15.23 -1.32 -9.12
C SER A 83 15.73 -2.65 -9.67
N VAL A 84 15.53 -3.72 -8.90
CA VAL A 84 15.89 -5.10 -9.26
C VAL A 84 14.65 -5.99 -9.21
N GLU A 85 14.51 -6.89 -10.19
CA GLU A 85 13.44 -7.90 -10.18
C GLU A 85 13.79 -9.00 -9.17
N VAL A 86 12.92 -9.23 -8.19
CA VAL A 86 13.15 -10.20 -7.10
C VAL A 86 12.19 -11.38 -7.13
N ALA A 87 11.11 -11.29 -7.91
CA ALA A 87 10.22 -12.40 -8.21
C ALA A 87 9.60 -12.23 -9.58
N ASN A 88 9.64 -13.26 -10.42
CA ASN A 88 9.20 -13.19 -11.82
C ASN A 88 7.99 -14.10 -12.12
N GLY A 89 7.53 -14.88 -11.13
CA GLY A 89 6.36 -15.75 -11.25
C GLY A 89 6.59 -17.05 -12.04
N VAL A 90 7.84 -17.41 -12.34
CA VAL A 90 8.18 -18.71 -12.92
C VAL A 90 7.94 -19.83 -11.90
N GLN A 91 7.26 -20.89 -12.34
CA GLN A 91 6.90 -22.06 -11.55
C GLN A 91 7.88 -23.22 -11.77
N PRO A 92 7.91 -24.22 -10.87
CA PRO A 92 8.77 -25.40 -11.02
C PRO A 92 8.57 -26.18 -12.32
N ASP A 93 7.37 -26.13 -12.91
CA ASP A 93 7.04 -26.77 -14.19
C ASP A 93 7.43 -25.93 -15.43
N GLY A 94 8.06 -24.77 -15.21
CA GLY A 94 8.48 -23.84 -16.27
C GLY A 94 7.39 -22.89 -16.76
N THR A 95 6.14 -23.03 -16.29
CA THR A 95 5.09 -22.04 -16.56
C THR A 95 5.41 -20.72 -15.87
N ARG A 96 4.83 -19.62 -16.37
CA ARG A 96 4.98 -18.30 -15.77
C ARG A 96 3.61 -17.66 -15.56
N HIS A 97 3.35 -17.26 -14.33
CA HIS A 97 2.17 -16.48 -13.96
C HIS A 97 2.57 -15.06 -13.57
N PRO A 98 1.68 -14.07 -13.74
CA PRO A 98 1.92 -12.75 -13.19
C PRO A 98 2.11 -12.80 -11.68
N THR A 99 2.96 -11.91 -11.19
CA THR A 99 3.09 -11.61 -9.75
C THR A 99 2.22 -10.40 -9.38
N TRP A 100 1.79 -10.32 -8.12
CA TRP A 100 0.86 -9.29 -7.68
C TRP A 100 1.14 -8.80 -6.26
N ASN A 101 0.63 -7.61 -5.96
CA ASN A 101 0.52 -6.96 -4.65
C ASN A 101 1.67 -7.31 -3.68
N PRO A 102 2.90 -6.80 -3.94
CA PRO A 102 3.98 -6.95 -2.99
C PRO A 102 3.68 -6.18 -1.70
N VAL A 103 4.03 -6.78 -0.57
CA VAL A 103 3.91 -6.18 0.75
C VAL A 103 5.21 -6.41 1.51
N LEU A 104 5.93 -5.32 1.78
CA LEU A 104 7.11 -5.34 2.60
C LEU A 104 6.73 -5.23 4.08
N PHE A 105 7.40 -6.01 4.92
CA PHE A 105 7.21 -5.97 6.36
C PHE A 105 8.52 -6.29 7.08
N GLN A 106 8.98 -5.34 7.90
CA GLN A 106 10.14 -5.53 8.75
C GLN A 106 9.64 -5.87 10.16
N PRO A 107 9.72 -7.13 10.61
CA PRO A 107 9.45 -7.46 12.00
C PRO A 107 10.50 -6.80 12.92
N ARG A 108 10.13 -6.57 14.19
CA ARG A 108 11.07 -6.03 15.20
C ARG A 108 12.31 -6.91 15.41
N SER A 109 12.18 -8.20 15.16
CA SER A 109 13.28 -9.16 15.13
C SER A 109 13.08 -10.13 13.98
N GLY A 110 14.17 -10.46 13.29
CA GLY A 110 14.15 -11.33 12.10
C GLY A 110 14.36 -10.57 10.79
N PRO A 111 14.39 -11.31 9.67
CA PRO A 111 14.67 -10.74 8.36
C PRO A 111 13.51 -9.87 7.86
N LEU A 112 13.82 -8.95 6.95
CA LEU A 112 12.82 -8.27 6.13
C LEU A 112 11.99 -9.31 5.37
N MET A 113 10.66 -9.17 5.38
CA MET A 113 9.73 -10.04 4.67
C MET A 113 9.17 -9.32 3.43
N LEU A 114 9.11 -10.04 2.31
CA LEU A 114 8.39 -9.65 1.10
C LEU A 114 7.31 -10.69 0.80
N PHE A 115 6.08 -10.34 1.11
CA PHE A 115 4.91 -11.09 0.69
C PHE A 115 4.50 -10.65 -0.72
N TYR A 116 4.07 -11.58 -1.56
CA TYR A 116 3.53 -11.28 -2.90
C TYR A 116 2.65 -12.44 -3.35
N LYS A 117 1.89 -12.26 -4.43
CA LYS A 117 0.98 -13.30 -4.94
C LYS A 117 1.47 -13.74 -6.30
N VAL A 118 1.17 -14.98 -6.64
CA VAL A 118 1.39 -15.55 -7.97
C VAL A 118 0.13 -16.28 -8.38
N GLY A 119 -0.26 -16.15 -9.65
CA GLY A 119 -1.42 -16.83 -10.20
C GLY A 119 -2.04 -16.03 -11.35
N PRO A 120 -2.95 -16.62 -12.13
CA PRO A 120 -3.53 -15.99 -13.31
C PRO A 120 -4.48 -14.84 -13.00
N SER A 121 -5.12 -14.85 -11.82
CA SER A 121 -6.08 -13.84 -11.39
C SER A 121 -6.19 -13.74 -9.85
N PRO A 122 -6.83 -12.69 -9.30
CA PRO A 122 -7.07 -12.55 -7.85
C PRO A 122 -7.88 -13.70 -7.21
N GLU A 123 -8.69 -14.40 -7.99
CA GLU A 123 -9.51 -15.52 -7.55
C GLU A 123 -8.70 -16.83 -7.44
N GLU A 124 -7.60 -16.94 -8.20
CA GLU A 124 -6.83 -18.18 -8.37
C GLU A 124 -5.39 -18.09 -7.85
N TRP A 125 -4.99 -16.94 -7.31
CA TRP A 125 -3.63 -16.73 -6.82
C TRP A 125 -3.33 -17.44 -5.51
N TRP A 126 -2.05 -17.53 -5.18
CA TRP A 126 -1.58 -18.00 -3.88
C TRP A 126 -0.53 -17.06 -3.29
N GLY A 127 -0.39 -17.11 -1.97
CA GLY A 127 0.59 -16.32 -1.24
C GLY A 127 2.00 -16.89 -1.35
N MET A 128 2.97 -16.00 -1.55
CA MET A 128 4.40 -16.28 -1.57
C MET A 128 5.13 -15.38 -0.60
N LEU A 129 6.25 -15.86 -0.07
CA LEU A 129 7.13 -15.13 0.82
C LEU A 129 8.59 -15.29 0.38
N ARG A 130 9.30 -14.17 0.30
CA ARG A 130 10.76 -14.11 0.32
C ARG A 130 11.23 -13.35 1.55
N THR A 131 12.45 -13.62 2.00
CA THR A 131 13.05 -12.93 3.15
C THR A 131 14.42 -12.37 2.80
N SER A 132 14.83 -11.31 3.48
CA SER A 132 16.15 -10.68 3.32
C SER A 132 16.76 -10.36 4.67
N SER A 133 17.99 -10.81 4.89
CA SER A 133 18.77 -10.55 6.12
C SER A 133 19.68 -9.33 6.01
N ASP A 134 19.74 -8.65 4.86
CA ASP A 134 20.68 -7.57 4.55
C ASP A 134 19.99 -6.29 4.06
N GLY A 135 18.74 -6.09 4.47
CA GLY A 135 17.96 -4.89 4.17
C GLY A 135 17.47 -4.80 2.73
N GLY A 136 17.19 -5.95 2.11
CA GLY A 136 16.64 -6.07 0.76
C GLY A 136 17.69 -6.10 -0.36
N ARG A 137 18.98 -6.27 -0.04
CA ARG A 137 20.06 -6.35 -1.05
C ARG A 137 20.07 -7.72 -1.72
N THR A 138 19.91 -8.77 -0.93
CA THR A 138 19.70 -10.15 -1.40
C THR A 138 18.44 -10.73 -0.80
N TRP A 139 17.86 -11.72 -1.49
CA TRP A 139 16.61 -12.35 -1.12
C TRP A 139 16.75 -13.87 -1.11
N SER A 140 16.17 -14.51 -0.11
CA SER A 140 16.04 -15.97 -0.04
C SER A 140 15.27 -16.51 -1.23
N GLU A 141 15.35 -17.83 -1.44
CA GLU A 141 14.40 -18.54 -2.29
C GLU A 141 12.96 -18.26 -1.89
N ALA A 142 12.08 -18.31 -2.89
CA ALA A 142 10.65 -18.11 -2.69
C ALA A 142 10.03 -19.31 -1.97
N ARG A 143 9.21 -19.04 -0.95
CA ARG A 143 8.41 -20.05 -0.25
C ARG A 143 6.93 -19.76 -0.47
N ARG A 144 6.17 -20.77 -0.88
CA ARG A 144 4.70 -20.70 -0.88
C ARG A 144 4.19 -20.68 0.56
N LEU A 145 3.23 -19.81 0.85
CA LEU A 145 2.51 -19.83 2.14
C LEU A 145 1.65 -21.10 2.24
N PRO A 146 1.32 -21.58 3.45
CA PRO A 146 0.49 -22.77 3.62
C PRO A 146 -0.84 -22.67 2.87
N ASP A 147 -1.43 -23.80 2.51
CA ASP A 147 -2.74 -23.81 1.85
C ASP A 147 -3.79 -23.11 2.73
N GLY A 148 -4.61 -22.26 2.09
CA GLY A 148 -5.59 -21.41 2.77
C GLY A 148 -5.03 -20.11 3.37
N ILE A 149 -3.73 -19.83 3.22
CA ILE A 149 -3.05 -18.62 3.72
C ILE A 149 -2.51 -17.81 2.53
N LEU A 150 -2.94 -16.55 2.40
CA LEU A 150 -2.53 -15.67 1.30
C LEU A 150 -1.49 -14.62 1.73
N GLY A 151 -1.30 -14.46 3.04
CA GLY A 151 -0.57 -13.36 3.64
C GLY A 151 -1.32 -12.04 3.51
N PRO A 152 -0.67 -10.91 3.86
CA PRO A 152 -1.28 -9.60 3.69
C PRO A 152 -1.60 -9.35 2.21
N ILE A 153 -2.87 -9.17 1.82
CA ILE A 153 -3.25 -9.09 0.39
C ILE A 153 -2.62 -7.90 -0.30
N LYS A 154 -2.52 -6.75 0.38
CA LYS A 154 -2.00 -5.51 -0.19
C LYS A 154 -1.43 -4.55 0.85
N ASN A 155 -2.01 -4.51 2.05
CA ASN A 155 -1.58 -3.62 3.12
C ASN A 155 -0.71 -4.35 4.15
N LYS A 156 0.28 -3.64 4.68
CA LYS A 156 1.26 -4.19 5.63
C LYS A 156 0.59 -4.82 6.87
N PRO A 157 1.09 -5.96 7.36
CA PRO A 157 0.65 -6.51 8.64
C PRO A 157 1.16 -5.64 9.80
N VAL A 158 0.64 -5.89 10.99
CA VAL A 158 1.09 -5.26 12.24
C VAL A 158 1.70 -6.31 13.17
N GLN A 159 2.60 -5.87 14.06
CA GLN A 159 3.20 -6.75 15.08
C GLN A 159 2.75 -6.36 16.49
N LEU A 160 2.06 -7.29 17.17
CA LEU A 160 1.65 -7.16 18.57
C LEU A 160 2.84 -7.30 19.51
N ALA A 161 2.72 -6.84 20.75
CA ALA A 161 3.80 -6.82 21.74
C ALA A 161 4.39 -8.21 22.04
N ASP A 162 3.57 -9.26 21.99
CA ASP A 162 3.99 -10.67 22.15
C ASP A 162 4.83 -11.21 20.96
N GLY A 163 5.04 -10.39 19.92
CA GLY A 163 5.77 -10.76 18.72
C GLY A 163 4.88 -11.30 17.59
N SER A 164 3.60 -11.55 17.85
CA SER A 164 2.67 -12.06 16.86
C SER A 164 2.44 -11.05 15.75
N ILE A 165 2.38 -11.56 14.52
CA ILE A 165 2.09 -10.81 13.30
C ILE A 165 0.62 -11.03 12.97
N VAL A 166 -0.11 -9.95 12.73
CA VAL A 166 -1.50 -9.98 12.24
C VAL A 166 -1.53 -9.34 10.85
N ALA A 167 -1.95 -10.11 9.86
CA ALA A 167 -2.06 -9.71 8.47
C ALA A 167 -3.52 -9.56 8.07
N GLY A 168 -3.82 -8.43 7.43
CA GLY A 168 -5.11 -8.20 6.80
C GLY A 168 -5.16 -8.88 5.44
N SER A 169 -6.14 -9.76 5.25
CA SER A 169 -6.29 -10.58 4.06
C SER A 169 -7.70 -10.49 3.47
N SER A 170 -7.88 -11.04 2.29
CA SER A 170 -9.16 -11.07 1.60
C SER A 170 -9.15 -12.01 0.39
N THR A 171 -10.32 -12.49 0.01
CA THR A 171 -10.52 -13.34 -1.17
C THR A 171 -11.57 -12.76 -2.12
N GLU A 172 -11.38 -13.02 -3.40
CA GLU A 172 -12.34 -12.74 -4.48
C GLU A 172 -12.77 -14.10 -5.06
N SER A 173 -14.05 -14.26 -5.42
CA SER A 173 -14.58 -15.54 -5.91
C SER A 173 -15.02 -15.48 -7.38
N HIS A 174 -15.14 -16.63 -8.03
CA HIS A 174 -15.76 -16.75 -9.37
C HIS A 174 -17.30 -16.71 -9.38
N ALA A 175 -17.96 -16.44 -8.25
CA ALA A 175 -19.41 -16.27 -8.23
C ALA A 175 -19.83 -15.04 -9.06
N GLU A 176 -21.10 -14.98 -9.47
CA GLU A 176 -21.68 -13.86 -10.20
C GLU A 176 -22.90 -13.32 -9.43
N PRO A 177 -22.80 -12.15 -8.75
CA PRO A 177 -21.61 -11.29 -8.63
C PRO A 177 -20.50 -11.93 -7.77
N SER A 178 -19.25 -11.48 -7.98
CA SER A 178 -18.09 -11.94 -7.21
C SER A 178 -18.29 -11.65 -5.73
N ARG A 179 -18.00 -12.63 -4.86
CA ARG A 179 -17.98 -12.45 -3.41
C ARG A 179 -16.61 -11.95 -2.98
N TRP A 180 -16.61 -10.81 -2.30
CA TRP A 180 -15.42 -10.10 -1.84
C TRP A 180 -15.38 -10.11 -0.33
N GLN A 181 -14.48 -10.91 0.23
CA GLN A 181 -14.51 -11.25 1.65
C GLN A 181 -13.22 -10.89 2.35
N VAL A 182 -13.32 -10.18 3.48
CA VAL A 182 -12.20 -9.94 4.40
C VAL A 182 -12.05 -11.08 5.39
N HIS A 183 -10.81 -11.47 5.64
CA HIS A 183 -10.41 -12.32 6.76
C HIS A 183 -9.04 -11.87 7.30
N PHE A 184 -8.63 -12.42 8.43
CA PHE A 184 -7.37 -12.05 9.07
C PHE A 184 -6.51 -13.27 9.32
N GLU A 185 -5.22 -13.12 9.08
CA GLU A 185 -4.23 -14.19 9.20
C GLU A 185 -3.22 -13.83 10.29
N ARG A 186 -2.88 -14.77 11.16
CA ARG A 186 -2.02 -14.53 12.33
C ARG A 186 -0.90 -15.55 12.39
N SER A 187 0.30 -15.08 12.73
CA SER A 187 1.47 -15.92 12.98
C SER A 187 2.11 -15.52 14.32
N SER A 188 2.48 -16.51 15.14
CA SER A 188 3.15 -16.30 16.43
C SER A 188 4.61 -16.78 16.45
N ASP A 189 5.16 -17.20 15.32
CA ASP A 189 6.49 -17.82 15.22
C ASP A 189 7.38 -17.16 14.14
N GLY A 190 7.14 -15.88 13.87
CA GLY A 190 7.90 -15.10 12.90
C GLY A 190 7.55 -15.43 11.44
N GLY A 191 6.29 -15.76 11.17
CA GLY A 191 5.78 -16.00 9.83
C GLY A 191 6.01 -17.42 9.30
N LYS A 192 6.41 -18.37 10.16
CA LYS A 192 6.64 -19.77 9.74
C LYS A 192 5.32 -20.51 9.60
N THR A 193 4.46 -20.45 10.62
CA THR A 193 3.10 -20.99 10.62
C THR A 193 2.06 -19.88 10.76
N TRP A 194 0.87 -20.13 10.24
CA TRP A 194 -0.22 -19.15 10.15
C TRP A 194 -1.57 -19.81 10.47
N THR A 195 -2.47 -19.03 11.05
CA THR A 195 -3.88 -19.35 11.23
C THR A 195 -4.74 -18.27 10.61
N ALA A 196 -5.89 -18.61 10.03
CA ALA A 196 -6.84 -17.65 9.47
C ALA A 196 -8.15 -17.62 10.28
N THR A 197 -8.76 -16.46 10.39
CA THR A 197 -10.18 -16.35 10.78
C THR A 197 -11.06 -16.83 9.63
N PRO A 198 -12.32 -17.22 9.89
CA PRO A 198 -13.30 -17.27 8.81
C PRO A 198 -13.49 -15.88 8.17
N PRO A 199 -14.05 -15.82 6.95
CA PRO A 199 -14.59 -14.59 6.38
C PRO A 199 -15.52 -13.84 7.35
N LEU A 200 -15.43 -12.51 7.37
CA LEU A 200 -16.26 -11.69 8.27
C LEU A 200 -17.66 -11.37 7.76
N ASP A 201 -17.93 -11.59 6.48
CA ASP A 201 -19.21 -11.33 5.84
C ASP A 201 -19.45 -12.32 4.68
N ASP A 202 -20.67 -12.31 4.11
CA ASP A 202 -21.03 -13.13 2.95
C ASP A 202 -20.31 -12.70 1.64
N GLY A 203 -19.72 -11.51 1.64
CA GLY A 203 -18.96 -10.92 0.54
C GLY A 203 -19.80 -10.22 -0.53
N THR A 204 -21.10 -10.06 -0.29
CA THR A 204 -22.07 -9.39 -1.18
C THR A 204 -22.82 -8.26 -0.46
N THR A 205 -23.09 -8.40 0.84
CA THR A 205 -23.70 -7.37 1.68
C THR A 205 -22.74 -6.19 1.84
N ILE A 206 -21.50 -6.48 2.25
CA ILE A 206 -20.37 -5.55 2.16
C ILE A 206 -19.23 -6.27 1.42
N GLY A 207 -19.10 -5.96 0.13
CA GLY A 207 -18.03 -6.46 -0.74
C GLY A 207 -16.70 -5.80 -0.40
N ALA A 208 -16.09 -6.21 0.71
CA ALA A 208 -14.91 -5.60 1.32
C ALA A 208 -13.65 -6.40 1.04
N ILE A 209 -12.55 -5.71 0.74
CA ILE A 209 -11.23 -6.33 0.58
C ILE A 209 -10.09 -5.40 1.00
N GLN A 210 -8.88 -5.97 1.10
CA GLN A 210 -7.62 -5.25 1.33
C GLN A 210 -7.60 -4.40 2.63
N PRO A 211 -7.91 -4.96 3.80
CA PRO A 211 -7.84 -4.26 5.09
C PRO A 211 -6.42 -3.73 5.41
N SER A 212 -6.33 -2.51 5.90
CA SER A 212 -5.21 -1.98 6.70
C SER A 212 -5.51 -2.14 8.18
N ILE A 213 -4.52 -2.50 8.99
CA ILE A 213 -4.69 -2.69 10.44
C ILE A 213 -4.04 -1.54 11.20
N LEU A 214 -4.77 -1.04 12.19
CA LEU A 214 -4.47 0.09 13.06
C LEU A 214 -4.58 -0.35 14.53
N PHE A 215 -3.92 0.39 15.42
CA PHE A 215 -4.00 0.20 16.87
C PHE A 215 -4.90 1.26 17.48
N ARG A 216 -5.93 0.84 18.24
CA ARG A 216 -6.91 1.77 18.84
C ARG A 216 -6.41 2.46 20.11
N GLU A 217 -5.54 1.81 20.87
CA GLU A 217 -5.04 2.34 22.14
C GLU A 217 -3.54 2.64 22.10
N LYS A 218 -2.74 1.64 21.74
CA LYS A 218 -1.27 1.74 21.73
C LYS A 218 -0.69 0.90 20.61
N ILE A 219 0.30 1.42 19.91
CA ILE A 219 1.06 0.67 18.90
C ILE A 219 1.64 -0.60 19.55
N GLY A 220 1.34 -1.75 18.96
CA GLY A 220 1.70 -3.07 19.48
C GLY A 220 0.70 -3.66 20.49
N GLY A 221 -0.36 -2.95 20.87
CA GLY A 221 -1.42 -3.48 21.73
C GLY A 221 -2.37 -4.43 21.01
N GLU A 222 -3.25 -5.10 21.77
CA GLU A 222 -4.18 -6.11 21.24
C GLU A 222 -5.49 -5.54 20.68
N LYS A 223 -5.79 -4.27 20.98
CA LYS A 223 -7.00 -3.61 20.46
C LYS A 223 -6.74 -3.03 19.08
N LEU A 224 -7.29 -3.68 18.07
CA LEU A 224 -7.09 -3.37 16.67
C LEU A 224 -8.34 -2.75 16.04
N LEU A 225 -8.12 -1.92 15.03
CA LEU A 225 -9.10 -1.43 14.06
C LEU A 225 -8.60 -1.84 12.68
N ALA A 226 -9.46 -2.35 11.82
CA ALA A 226 -9.16 -2.52 10.42
C ALA A 226 -10.07 -1.66 9.57
N VAL A 227 -9.51 -1.05 8.54
CA VAL A 227 -10.23 -0.26 7.53
C VAL A 227 -9.82 -0.68 6.13
N GLY A 228 -10.71 -0.62 5.16
CA GLY A 228 -10.40 -1.02 3.78
C GLY A 228 -11.45 -0.58 2.79
N ARG A 229 -11.26 -0.94 1.52
CA ARG A 229 -12.16 -0.53 0.43
C ARG A 229 -13.34 -1.47 0.29
N THR A 230 -14.44 -0.96 -0.28
CA THR A 230 -15.62 -1.75 -0.61
C THR A 230 -16.17 -1.43 -1.98
N GLU A 231 -16.98 -2.34 -2.52
CA GLU A 231 -17.80 -2.08 -3.71
C GLU A 231 -18.91 -1.05 -3.46
N GLN A 232 -19.29 -0.80 -2.20
CA GLN A 232 -20.35 0.13 -1.80
C GLN A 232 -19.91 1.62 -1.86
N GLY A 233 -18.72 1.92 -2.36
CA GLY A 233 -18.29 3.31 -2.55
C GLY A 233 -17.85 4.01 -1.26
N LYS A 234 -17.55 3.26 -0.20
CA LYS A 234 -17.17 3.75 1.13
C LYS A 234 -16.03 2.92 1.73
N VAL A 235 -15.38 3.45 2.75
CA VAL A 235 -14.44 2.68 3.56
C VAL A 235 -15.20 1.85 4.60
N PHE A 236 -14.86 0.57 4.76
CA PHE A 236 -15.39 -0.23 5.87
C PHE A 236 -14.54 -0.08 7.13
N SER A 237 -15.10 -0.45 8.28
CA SER A 237 -14.38 -0.65 9.52
C SER A 237 -14.79 -1.95 10.23
N THR A 238 -13.86 -2.53 10.98
CA THR A 238 -14.10 -3.62 11.94
C THR A 238 -13.06 -3.56 13.04
N THR A 239 -13.35 -4.12 14.20
CA THR A 239 -12.48 -4.05 15.38
C THR A 239 -12.22 -5.42 15.99
N SER A 240 -11.05 -5.56 16.61
CA SER A 240 -10.69 -6.72 17.42
C SER A 240 -10.22 -6.27 18.79
N ASP A 241 -10.71 -6.91 19.84
CA ASP A 241 -10.32 -6.67 21.25
C ASP A 241 -9.35 -7.74 21.78
N ASP A 242 -8.98 -8.74 20.97
CA ASP A 242 -8.22 -9.92 21.41
C ASP A 242 -7.02 -10.25 20.50
N GLY A 243 -6.38 -9.21 19.95
CA GLY A 243 -5.16 -9.35 19.16
C GLY A 243 -5.39 -9.98 17.79
N GLY A 244 -6.54 -9.71 17.18
CA GLY A 244 -6.90 -10.14 15.83
C GLY A 244 -7.43 -11.57 15.74
N LYS A 245 -7.78 -12.21 16.87
CA LYS A 245 -8.32 -13.59 16.88
C LYS A 245 -9.80 -13.61 16.48
N ARG A 246 -10.56 -12.60 16.94
CA ARG A 246 -11.94 -12.35 16.55
C ARG A 246 -12.13 -10.90 16.17
N TRP A 247 -13.06 -10.67 15.27
CA TRP A 247 -13.37 -9.35 14.73
C TRP A 247 -14.87 -9.12 14.79
N SER A 248 -15.27 -7.86 15.01
CA SER A 248 -16.66 -7.45 14.92
C SER A 248 -17.19 -7.56 13.48
N ALA A 249 -18.51 -7.51 13.32
CA ALA A 249 -19.11 -7.33 12.00
C ALA A 249 -18.54 -6.08 11.29
N LEU A 250 -18.52 -6.13 9.96
CA LEU A 250 -18.15 -4.99 9.13
C LEU A 250 -19.19 -3.87 9.26
N SER A 251 -18.73 -2.63 9.24
CA SER A 251 -19.59 -1.44 9.12
C SER A 251 -19.01 -0.48 8.08
N LEU A 252 -19.86 0.33 7.44
CA LEU A 252 -19.40 1.39 6.54
C LEU A 252 -19.19 2.69 7.33
N ILE A 253 -18.11 3.42 7.02
CA ILE A 253 -17.89 4.77 7.53
C ILE A 253 -18.60 5.74 6.58
N GLU A 254 -19.71 6.30 7.03
CA GLU A 254 -20.61 7.12 6.21
C GLU A 254 -19.91 8.33 5.57
N ASP A 255 -19.09 9.05 6.34
CA ASP A 255 -18.41 10.27 5.91
C ASP A 255 -17.01 10.05 5.31
N LEU A 256 -16.71 8.82 4.86
CA LEU A 256 -15.43 8.46 4.25
C LEU A 256 -15.61 7.78 2.89
N PRO A 257 -15.92 8.54 1.82
CA PRO A 257 -16.17 7.98 0.49
C PRO A 257 -14.90 7.40 -0.12
N ASN A 258 -15.04 6.29 -0.85
CA ASN A 258 -13.95 5.68 -1.60
C ASN A 258 -14.50 4.97 -2.84
N PRO A 259 -13.94 5.18 -4.04
CA PRO A 259 -14.49 4.68 -5.30
C PRO A 259 -14.10 3.22 -5.57
N ASN A 260 -14.03 2.41 -4.52
CA ASN A 260 -13.42 1.07 -4.52
C ASN A 260 -11.95 1.08 -4.97
N ALA A 261 -11.20 2.13 -4.60
CA ALA A 261 -9.78 2.26 -4.85
C ALA A 261 -8.97 1.80 -3.64
N GLY A 262 -7.81 1.18 -3.87
CA GLY A 262 -6.91 0.74 -2.81
C GLY A 262 -6.54 1.88 -1.85
N ILE A 263 -6.60 1.59 -0.55
CA ILE A 263 -6.19 2.48 0.54
C ILE A 263 -5.00 1.86 1.29
N ASP A 264 -4.27 2.65 2.07
CA ASP A 264 -3.43 2.16 3.18
C ASP A 264 -3.56 3.12 4.36
N ALA A 265 -3.38 2.59 5.57
CA ALA A 265 -3.51 3.34 6.81
C ALA A 265 -2.40 2.99 7.80
N VAL A 266 -2.11 3.90 8.73
CA VAL A 266 -1.14 3.69 9.82
C VAL A 266 -1.56 4.43 11.08
N THR A 267 -1.30 3.84 12.24
CA THR A 267 -1.39 4.54 13.52
C THR A 267 -0.11 5.32 13.76
N LEU A 268 -0.23 6.64 13.89
CA LEU A 268 0.87 7.53 14.21
C LEU A 268 1.27 7.41 15.68
N ARG A 269 2.52 7.76 15.98
CA ARG A 269 3.09 7.74 17.34
C ARG A 269 2.37 8.65 18.32
N ASP A 270 1.71 9.70 17.82
CA ASP A 270 0.89 10.61 18.64
C ASP A 270 -0.54 10.08 18.89
N GLY A 271 -0.84 8.85 18.46
CA GLY A 271 -2.12 8.19 18.66
C GLY A 271 -3.15 8.46 17.57
N ARG A 272 -2.91 9.40 16.65
CA ARG A 272 -3.80 9.62 15.51
C ARG A 272 -3.73 8.45 14.53
N GLN A 273 -4.86 8.12 13.92
CA GLN A 273 -4.95 7.25 12.75
C GLN A 273 -4.80 8.10 11.50
N LEU A 274 -4.02 7.63 10.53
CA LEU A 274 -3.83 8.28 9.24
C LEU A 274 -4.23 7.30 8.13
N ILE A 275 -5.03 7.77 7.17
CA ILE A 275 -5.41 7.01 5.96
C ILE A 275 -5.02 7.79 4.71
N VAL A 276 -4.49 7.08 3.72
CA VAL A 276 -4.30 7.58 2.35
C VAL A 276 -5.32 6.91 1.43
N TYR A 277 -6.16 7.71 0.77
CA TYR A 277 -7.33 7.23 0.03
C TYR A 277 -7.76 8.22 -1.07
N ASN A 278 -8.72 7.81 -1.90
CA ASN A 278 -9.36 8.66 -2.90
C ASN A 278 -10.74 9.13 -2.38
N PRO A 279 -10.91 10.39 -1.92
CA PRO A 279 -12.16 10.92 -1.36
C PRO A 279 -13.18 11.27 -2.46
N THR A 280 -13.62 10.28 -3.20
CA THR A 280 -14.57 10.43 -4.31
C THR A 280 -15.42 9.17 -4.44
N THR A 281 -16.54 9.27 -5.15
CA THR A 281 -17.39 8.11 -5.48
C THR A 281 -17.02 7.49 -6.83
N ARG A 282 -16.25 8.19 -7.67
CA ARG A 282 -15.80 7.72 -8.99
C ARG A 282 -14.40 8.21 -9.34
N GLY A 283 -13.68 7.41 -10.13
CA GLY A 283 -12.31 7.71 -10.56
C GLY A 283 -11.28 7.48 -9.45
N ARG A 284 -10.01 7.82 -9.69
CA ARG A 284 -8.92 7.68 -8.68
C ARG A 284 -8.15 8.98 -8.49
N THR A 285 -8.88 10.09 -8.54
CA THR A 285 -8.37 11.45 -8.39
C THR A 285 -9.43 12.27 -7.63
N PRO A 286 -9.06 13.00 -6.56
CA PRO A 286 -7.72 13.15 -6.01
C PRO A 286 -7.25 11.92 -5.20
N LEU A 287 -5.96 11.88 -4.87
CA LEU A 287 -5.40 11.09 -3.78
C LEU A 287 -5.11 12.02 -2.60
N ALA A 288 -5.59 11.67 -1.42
CA ALA A 288 -5.57 12.54 -0.25
C ALA A 288 -5.21 11.76 1.03
N VAL A 289 -4.87 12.52 2.07
CA VAL A 289 -4.65 12.02 3.43
C VAL A 289 -5.77 12.54 4.33
N ALA A 290 -6.33 11.66 5.14
CA ALA A 290 -7.18 12.03 6.27
C ALA A 290 -6.61 11.49 7.58
N VAL A 291 -6.95 12.17 8.68
CA VAL A 291 -6.60 11.73 10.04
C VAL A 291 -7.85 11.58 10.91
N SER A 292 -7.73 10.76 11.95
CA SER A 292 -8.77 10.52 12.94
C SER A 292 -8.15 10.25 14.31
N ARG A 293 -8.85 10.61 15.39
CA ARG A 293 -8.44 10.26 16.77
C ARG A 293 -9.11 8.98 17.28
N ASP A 294 -10.27 8.66 16.75
CA ASP A 294 -11.10 7.53 17.19
C ASP A 294 -11.24 6.43 16.12
N GLY A 295 -10.72 6.67 14.92
CA GLY A 295 -10.85 5.79 13.76
C GLY A 295 -12.25 5.76 13.14
N ARG A 296 -13.13 6.68 13.55
CA ARG A 296 -14.54 6.77 13.11
C ARG A 296 -14.81 8.09 12.41
N ALA A 297 -14.44 9.20 13.02
CA ALA A 297 -14.56 10.53 12.43
C ALA A 297 -13.23 10.90 11.77
N TRP A 298 -13.25 11.08 10.45
CA TRP A 298 -12.06 11.34 9.65
C TRP A 298 -12.10 12.75 9.06
N THR A 299 -10.97 13.45 9.12
CA THR A 299 -10.82 14.78 8.54
C THR A 299 -9.76 14.74 7.45
N LYS A 300 -10.12 15.13 6.22
CA LYS A 300 -9.13 15.29 5.14
C LYS A 300 -8.21 16.46 5.47
N VAL A 301 -6.91 16.20 5.54
CA VAL A 301 -5.89 17.18 5.96
C VAL A 301 -4.89 17.54 4.88
N LEU A 302 -4.74 16.71 3.84
CA LEU A 302 -3.76 16.93 2.79
C LEU A 302 -4.25 16.32 1.46
N THR A 303 -3.94 16.98 0.35
CA THR A 303 -4.10 16.42 -1.00
C THR A 303 -2.71 16.13 -1.58
N LEU A 304 -2.44 14.89 -1.96
CA LEU A 304 -1.13 14.47 -2.49
C LEU A 304 -1.00 14.73 -4.00
N ASP A 305 -2.06 14.42 -4.74
CA ASP A 305 -2.18 14.64 -6.18
C ASP A 305 -3.67 14.74 -6.54
N ASP A 306 -4.02 15.67 -7.41
CA ASP A 306 -5.40 15.85 -7.90
C ASP A 306 -5.47 16.19 -9.41
N GLN A 307 -4.33 16.18 -10.10
CA GLN A 307 -4.25 16.51 -11.52
C GLN A 307 -4.93 15.40 -12.33
N PRO A 308 -5.44 15.64 -13.54
CA PRO A 308 -6.04 14.58 -14.36
C PRO A 308 -5.14 13.35 -14.48
N GLY A 309 -5.68 12.18 -14.15
CA GLY A 309 -4.95 10.92 -14.11
C GLY A 309 -5.52 9.90 -13.13
N GLU A 310 -4.72 8.87 -12.85
CA GLU A 310 -5.02 7.80 -11.91
C GLU A 310 -3.95 7.76 -10.81
N TYR A 311 -4.31 7.99 -9.56
CA TYR A 311 -3.43 7.89 -8.39
C TYR A 311 -3.97 6.85 -7.43
N SER A 312 -3.19 5.81 -7.16
CA SER A 312 -3.78 4.58 -6.65
C SER A 312 -2.80 3.72 -5.88
N TYR A 313 -3.34 2.81 -5.06
CA TYR A 313 -2.59 1.85 -4.27
C TYR A 313 -1.47 2.51 -3.45
N PRO A 314 -1.81 3.45 -2.55
CA PRO A 314 -0.84 4.06 -1.68
C PRO A 314 -0.28 3.04 -0.68
N ALA A 315 0.93 3.23 -0.21
CA ALA A 315 1.46 2.58 0.99
C ALA A 315 2.03 3.65 1.91
N VAL A 316 1.81 3.51 3.21
CA VAL A 316 2.18 4.53 4.20
C VAL A 316 2.82 3.92 5.44
N ILE A 317 3.92 4.51 5.89
CA ILE A 317 4.58 4.18 7.16
C ILE A 317 4.94 5.47 7.90
N GLN A 318 5.13 5.38 9.22
CA GLN A 318 5.83 6.41 9.97
C GLN A 318 7.21 5.88 10.36
N THR A 319 8.26 6.56 9.92
CA THR A 319 9.66 6.18 10.10
C THR A 319 10.19 6.53 11.49
N SER A 320 11.38 6.00 11.82
CA SER A 320 12.07 6.14 13.08
C SER A 320 12.27 7.61 13.50
N ASP A 321 12.52 8.48 12.52
CA ASP A 321 12.68 9.94 12.65
C ASP A 321 11.35 10.70 12.85
N GLY A 322 10.22 9.99 12.86
CA GLY A 322 8.89 10.55 13.07
C GLY A 322 8.20 11.08 11.82
N ARG A 323 8.84 11.04 10.64
CA ARG A 323 8.23 11.44 9.37
C ARG A 323 7.26 10.38 8.86
N VAL A 324 6.29 10.81 8.06
CA VAL A 324 5.37 9.91 7.36
C VAL A 324 5.83 9.76 5.93
N HIS A 325 6.11 8.53 5.51
CA HIS A 325 6.54 8.20 4.15
C HIS A 325 5.39 7.53 3.41
N ILE A 326 5.05 8.06 2.24
CA ILE A 326 3.95 7.59 1.42
C ILE A 326 4.49 7.25 0.03
N THR A 327 4.22 6.05 -0.47
CA THR A 327 4.42 5.70 -1.89
C THR A 327 3.10 5.44 -2.56
N TYR A 328 2.96 5.69 -3.86
CA TYR A 328 1.76 5.32 -4.60
C TYR A 328 2.02 5.16 -6.10
N THR A 329 1.12 4.43 -6.76
CA THR A 329 1.11 4.32 -8.21
C THR A 329 0.66 5.64 -8.82
N TRP A 330 1.54 6.26 -9.60
CA TRP A 330 1.27 7.47 -10.34
C TRP A 330 1.01 7.12 -11.81
N LYS A 331 -0.25 7.26 -12.24
CA LYS A 331 -0.73 7.06 -13.63
C LYS A 331 -0.36 5.71 -14.25
N ARG A 332 -0.17 4.67 -13.44
CA ARG A 332 0.33 3.34 -13.85
C ARG A 332 1.73 3.33 -14.49
N GLN A 333 2.47 4.44 -14.40
CA GLN A 333 3.74 4.63 -15.10
C GLN A 333 4.93 4.64 -14.14
N ARG A 334 4.77 5.25 -12.96
CA ARG A 334 5.84 5.41 -11.98
C ARG A 334 5.31 5.22 -10.57
N VAL A 335 6.23 5.05 -9.62
CA VAL A 335 5.93 5.11 -8.19
C VAL A 335 6.42 6.47 -7.66
N LYS A 336 5.50 7.26 -7.10
CA LYS A 336 5.85 8.52 -6.43
C LYS A 336 6.09 8.23 -4.95
N HIS A 337 7.09 8.89 -4.36
CA HIS A 337 7.41 8.88 -2.93
C HIS A 337 7.25 10.30 -2.37
N VAL A 338 6.51 10.43 -1.29
CA VAL A 338 6.24 11.70 -0.59
C VAL A 338 6.62 11.55 0.88
N VAL A 339 7.26 12.57 1.45
CA VAL A 339 7.56 12.66 2.88
C VAL A 339 6.75 13.79 3.49
N VAL A 340 6.05 13.48 4.58
CA VAL A 340 5.15 14.39 5.29
C VAL A 340 5.62 14.57 6.73
N ASP A 341 5.58 15.81 7.20
CA ASP A 341 5.66 16.18 8.61
C ASP A 341 4.29 15.98 9.27
N PRO A 342 4.08 14.92 10.07
CA PRO A 342 2.78 14.70 10.69
C PRO A 342 2.43 15.80 11.70
N THR A 343 3.40 16.53 12.25
CA THR A 343 3.14 17.60 13.23
C THR A 343 2.46 18.83 12.61
N LYS A 344 2.53 18.96 11.28
CA LYS A 344 1.93 20.06 10.53
C LYS A 344 0.55 19.70 9.94
N LEU A 345 0.10 18.44 10.09
CA LEU A 345 -1.24 18.03 9.68
C LEU A 345 -2.26 18.56 10.70
N ALA A 346 -3.12 19.47 10.27
CA ALA A 346 -4.18 20.04 11.10
C ALA A 346 -5.33 19.04 11.31
N GLY A 347 -5.29 18.27 12.40
CA GLY A 347 -6.33 17.32 12.81
C GLY A 347 -6.00 16.53 14.07
#